data_AF-A0A4V6EGB9-F1
#
_entry.id   AF-A0A4V6EGB9-F1
#
_cell.length_a   1.000
_cell.length_b   1.000
_cell.length_c   1.000
_cell.angle_alpha   90.00
_cell.angle_beta   90.00
_cell.angle_gamma   90.00
#
_symmetry.space_group_name_H-M   'P 1'
#
loop_
_entity.id
_entity.type
_entity.pdbx_description
1 polymer ?
#
loop_
_entity_poly.entity_id
_entity_poly.type
_entity_poly.pdbx_seq_one_letter_code
_entity_poly.pdbx_strand_id
1 'polypeptide(L)' 'MTKSTLKELRTTKKMTQQELSHLTGISVRTIARYEKDTKKLRRAKYEKLKGIAQALAVSVDDIFLGIDSEFMN' A
#
# COMPACT_ATOMS: atom_id res chain seq x y z
N MET A 1 -8.81 -14.54 1.77
CA MET A 1 -7.41 -14.24 2.12
C MET A 1 -7.38 -13.07 3.08
N THR A 2 -6.47 -13.07 4.06
CA THR A 2 -6.31 -11.97 5.02
C THR A 2 -5.58 -10.80 4.36
N LYS A 3 -6.16 -9.59 4.39
CA LYS A 3 -5.49 -8.39 3.87
C LYS A 3 -4.33 -7.98 4.78
N SER A 4 -3.25 -7.47 4.21
CA SER A 4 -2.07 -7.00 4.94
C SER A 4 -1.79 -5.52 4.65
N THR A 5 -1.21 -4.82 5.62
CA THR A 5 -0.78 -3.44 5.43
C THR A 5 0.32 -3.35 4.38
N LEU A 6 0.47 -2.16 3.78
CA LEU A 6 1.54 -1.91 2.80
C LEU A 6 2.93 -2.23 3.36
N LYS A 7 3.17 -1.92 4.64
CA LYS A 7 4.45 -2.17 5.30
C LYS A 7 4.74 -3.67 5.40
N GLU A 8 3.76 -4.46 5.85
CA GLU A 8 3.89 -5.92 5.99
C GLU A 8 4.16 -6.59 4.64
N LEU A 9 3.42 -6.21 3.60
CA LEU A 9 3.63 -6.71 2.24
C LEU A 9 5.05 -6.40 1.75
N ARG A 10 5.50 -5.15 1.92
CA ARG A 10 6.85 -4.74 1.53
C ARG A 10 7.94 -5.50 2.30
N THR A 11 7.84 -5.60 3.62
CA THR A 11 8.86 -6.27 4.44
C THR A 11 8.90 -7.78 4.21
N THR A 12 7.77 -8.40 3.90
CA THR A 12 7.70 -9.82 3.50
C THR A 12 8.47 -10.06 2.20
N LYS A 13 8.49 -9.09 1.29
CA LYS A 13 9.31 -9.11 0.07
C LYS A 13 10.76 -8.69 0.31
N LYS A 14 11.17 -8.46 1.56
CA LYS A 14 12.51 -7.98 1.98
C LYS A 14 12.93 -6.67 1.31
N MET A 15 11.97 -5.83 0.93
CA MET A 15 12.21 -4.55 0.28
C MET A 15 12.28 -3.42 1.30
N THR A 16 13.10 -2.41 1.05
CA THR A 16 13.14 -1.09 1.70
C THR A 16 12.10 -0.14 1.09
N GLN A 17 11.80 0.96 1.77
CA GLN A 17 10.91 2.00 1.22
C GLN A 17 11.50 2.65 -0.04
N GLN A 18 12.83 2.74 -0.12
CA GLN A 18 13.59 3.23 -1.27
C GLN A 18 13.43 2.33 -2.48
N GLU A 19 13.53 1.01 -2.31
CA GLU A 19 13.33 0.05 -3.40
C GLU A 19 11.89 0.07 -3.92
N LEU A 20 10.90 0.10 -3.02
CA LEU A 20 9.50 0.24 -3.44
C LEU A 20 9.25 1.57 -4.15
N SER A 21 9.89 2.65 -3.69
CA SER A 21 9.84 3.96 -4.34
C SER A 21 10.39 3.91 -5.76
N HIS A 22 11.52 3.25 -5.97
CA HIS A 22 12.15 3.10 -7.28
C HIS A 22 11.24 2.33 -8.25
N LEU A 23 10.67 1.19 -7.82
CA LEU A 23 9.82 0.36 -8.66
C LEU A 23 8.47 1.01 -9.02
N THR A 24 7.93 1.85 -8.14
CA THR A 24 6.61 2.45 -8.33
C THR A 24 6.66 3.88 -8.87
N GLY A 25 7.83 4.53 -8.86
CA GLY A 25 7.98 5.97 -9.10
C GLY A 25 7.32 6.85 -8.03
N ILE A 26 6.80 6.27 -6.94
CA ILE A 26 6.20 7.00 -5.83
C ILE A 26 7.33 7.44 -4.90
N SER A 27 7.35 8.71 -4.47
CA SER A 27 8.42 9.16 -3.57
C SER A 27 8.46 8.38 -2.26
N VAL A 28 9.67 8.15 -1.72
CA VAL A 28 9.88 7.48 -0.42
C VAL A 28 9.04 8.10 0.68
N ARG A 29 8.93 9.44 0.71
CA ARG A 29 8.07 10.17 1.65
C ARG A 29 6.60 9.77 1.53
N THR A 30 6.11 9.57 0.30
CA THR A 30 4.73 9.14 0.06
C THR A 30 4.52 7.69 0.46
N ILE A 31 5.49 6.80 0.17
CA ILE A 31 5.47 5.41 0.65
C ILE A 31 5.41 5.36 2.18
N ALA A 32 6.29 6.08 2.87
CA ALA A 32 6.30 6.16 4.33
C ALA A 32 4.97 6.68 4.89
N ARG A 33 4.35 7.67 4.21
CA ARG A 33 3.03 8.20 4.58
C ARG A 33 1.91 7.19 4.36
N TYR A 34 1.95 6.40 3.30
CA TYR A 34 0.99 5.32 3.06
C TYR A 34 1.13 4.18 4.07
N GLU A 35 2.36 3.83 4.46
CA GLU A 35 2.61 2.83 5.50
C GLU A 35 2.18 3.29 6.88
N LYS A 36 2.25 4.60 7.17
CA LYS A 36 1.87 5.19 8.45
C LYS A 36 0.36 5.42 8.58
N ASP A 37 -0.31 5.82 7.50
CA ASP A 37 -1.74 6.18 7.50
C ASP A 37 -2.46 5.53 6.32
N THR A 38 -3.17 4.43 6.62
CA THR A 38 -3.94 3.65 5.64
C THR A 38 -5.04 4.46 4.97
N LYS A 39 -5.57 5.52 5.61
CA LYS A 39 -6.55 6.41 4.98
C LYS A 39 -5.93 7.20 3.83
N LYS A 40 -4.64 7.55 3.91
CA LYS A 40 -3.93 8.20 2.79
C LYS A 40 -3.72 7.25 1.63
N LEU A 41 -3.43 5.98 1.92
CA LEU A 41 -3.31 4.94 0.91
C LEU A 41 -4.68 4.66 0.24
N ARG A 42 -5.75 4.53 1.02
CA ARG A 42 -7.13 4.35 0.52
C ARG A 42 -7.56 5.47 -0.44
N ARG A 43 -7.14 6.71 -0.18
CA ARG A 43 -7.43 7.88 -1.04
C ARG A 43 -6.44 8.06 -2.20
N ALA A 44 -5.48 7.16 -2.39
CA ALA A 44 -4.58 7.22 -3.53
C ALA A 44 -5.33 6.91 -4.83
N LYS A 45 -4.85 7.46 -5.96
CA LYS A 45 -5.35 7.06 -7.28
C LYS A 45 -5.18 5.56 -7.47
N TYR A 46 -6.14 4.91 -8.12
CA TYR A 46 -6.13 3.45 -8.32
C TYR A 46 -4.85 2.97 -9.02
N GLU A 47 -4.31 3.75 -9.95
CA GLU A 47 -3.09 3.49 -10.69
C GLU A 47 -1.88 3.39 -9.76
N LYS A 48 -1.85 4.16 -8.67
CA LYS A 48 -0.82 4.03 -7.64
C LYS A 48 -0.99 2.75 -6.84
N LEU A 49 -2.23 2.38 -6.49
CA LEU A 49 -2.52 1.12 -5.80
C LEU A 49 -2.12 -0.08 -6.66
N LYS A 50 -2.47 -0.04 -7.95
CA LYS A 50 -2.10 -1.05 -8.95
C LYS A 50 -0.58 -1.14 -9.11
N GLY A 51 0.11 0.00 -9.23
CA GLY A 51 1.58 0.01 -9.32
C GLY A 51 2.27 -0.57 -8.08
N ILE A 52 1.76 -0.26 -6.88
CA ILE A 52 2.22 -0.85 -5.63
C ILE A 52 1.98 -2.36 -5.61
N ALA A 53 0.77 -2.81 -5.96
CA ALA A 53 0.41 -4.23 -5.98
C ALA A 53 1.29 -5.02 -6.96
N GLN A 54 1.52 -4.47 -8.16
CA GLN A 54 2.43 -5.04 -9.16
C GLN A 54 3.87 -5.13 -8.65
N ALA A 55 4.41 -4.05 -8.06
CA ALA A 55 5.76 -4.03 -7.51
C ALA A 55 5.97 -5.05 -6.37
N LEU A 56 4.90 -5.38 -5.64
CA LEU A 56 4.91 -6.35 -4.55
C LEU A 56 4.48 -7.76 -5.00
N ALA A 57 4.10 -7.94 -6.27
CA ALA A 57 3.55 -9.18 -6.81
C ALA A 57 2.38 -9.72 -5.97
N VAL A 58 1.37 -8.87 -5.73
CA VAL A 58 0.10 -9.16 -5.04
C VAL A 58 -1.09 -8.54 -5.79
N SER A 59 -2.32 -8.88 -5.40
CA SER A 59 -3.52 -8.16 -5.86
C SER A 59 -3.70 -6.86 -5.07
N VAL A 60 -4.41 -5.88 -5.66
CA VAL A 60 -4.87 -4.69 -4.92
C VAL A 60 -5.77 -5.10 -3.75
N ASP A 61 -6.55 -6.19 -3.91
CA ASP A 61 -7.44 -6.70 -2.86
C ASP A 61 -6.70 -7.24 -1.63
N ASP A 62 -5.42 -7.62 -1.79
CA ASP A 62 -4.58 -8.09 -0.69
C ASP A 62 -4.07 -6.92 0.18
N ILE A 63 -4.15 -5.68 -0.34
CA ILE A 63 -3.73 -4.47 0.38
C ILE A 63 -4.84 -4.03 1.33
N PHE A 64 -4.52 -3.96 2.62
CA PHE A 64 -5.41 -3.41 3.62
C PHE A 64 -5.54 -1.89 3.45
N LEU A 65 -6.74 -1.43 3.09
CA LEU A 65 -7.06 -0.01 2.89
C LEU A 65 -7.84 0.61 4.08
N GLY A 66 -7.91 -0.07 5.22
CA GLY A 66 -8.70 0.36 6.37
C GLY A 66 -10.10 -0.26 6.41
N ILE A 67 -10.78 -0.06 7.54
CA ILE A 67 -12.20 -0.41 7.71
C ILE A 67 -13.03 0.80 7.27
N ASP A 68 -14.01 0.58 6.40
CA ASP A 68 -15.01 1.61 6.10
C ASP A 68 -15.98 1.68 7.30
N SER A 69 -15.72 2.62 8.20
CA SER A 69 -16.61 2.92 9.33
C SER A 69 -17.96 3.53 8.90
N GLU A 70 -18.16 3.77 7.60
CA GLU A 70 -19.39 4.36 7.06
C GLU A 70 -20.58 3.38 7.05
N PHE A 71 -20.37 2.10 7.36
CA PHE A 71 -21.42 1.09 7.50
C PHE A 71 -21.79 0.74 8.95
N MET A 72 -21.29 1.52 9.93
CA MET A 72 -21.52 1.30 11.37
C MET A 72 -22.35 2.41 12.04
N ASN A 73 -23.17 3.15 11.28
CA ASN A 73 -24.18 4.07 11.80
C ASN A 73 -25.50 3.88 11.07
#